data_AF-A0ABD5XRZ9-F1
#
_entry.id   AF-A0ABD5XRZ9-F1
#
_cell.length_a   1.000
_cell.length_b   1.000
_cell.length_c   1.000
_cell.angle_alpha   90.00
_cell.angle_beta   90.00
_cell.angle_gamma   90.00
#
_symmetry.space_group_name_H-M   'P 1'
#
loop_
_entity.id
_entity.type
_entity.pdbx_description
1 polymer ?
#
loop_
_entity_poly.entity_id
_entity_poly.type
_entity_poly.pdbx_seq_one_letter_code
_entity_poly.pdbx_strand_id
1 'polypeptide(L)'
;MTVDKTTNDRPVAGGTYRADWTEFEQPSTGVVVAVAEATDREPEALPVLNDYVDGDALDTLLTESPGDAEVSFTYGEATVRVSADGPIVVDLFD
;
A
#
# COMPACT_ATOMS: atom_id res chain seq x y z
N MET A 1 -21.05 4.82 20.71
CA MET A 1 -19.82 5.63 20.64
C MET A 1 -19.23 5.34 19.28
N THR A 2 -19.44 6.27 18.36
CA THR A 2 -19.19 6.11 16.92
C THR A 2 -17.68 6.12 16.70
N VAL A 3 -17.11 5.04 16.17
CA VAL A 3 -15.78 5.11 15.59
C VAL A 3 -15.96 5.71 14.20
N ASP A 4 -15.48 6.93 14.02
CA ASP A 4 -15.34 7.55 12.70
C ASP A 4 -14.47 6.63 11.86
N LYS A 5 -15.06 6.02 10.83
CA LYS A 5 -14.30 5.39 9.77
C LYS A 5 -13.50 6.51 9.13
N THR A 6 -12.20 6.50 9.37
CA THR A 6 -11.19 7.37 8.77
C THR A 6 -11.58 7.60 7.31
N THR A 7 -11.95 8.86 7.03
CA THR A 7 -12.35 9.31 5.72
C THR A 7 -11.19 9.02 4.78
N ASN A 8 -11.38 8.02 3.94
CA ASN A 8 -10.47 7.69 2.86
C ASN A 8 -10.63 8.81 1.82
N ASP A 9 -9.95 9.93 2.06
CA ASP A 9 -9.97 11.10 1.18
C ASP A 9 -9.37 10.66 -0.16
N ARG A 10 -10.20 10.64 -1.20
CA ARG A 10 -9.75 10.28 -2.56
C ARG A 10 -8.67 11.28 -2.98
N PRO A 11 -7.48 10.84 -3.40
CA PRO A 11 -6.47 11.77 -3.89
C PRO A 11 -6.95 12.37 -5.20
N VAL A 12 -6.85 13.70 -5.31
CA VAL A 12 -6.79 14.38 -6.61
C VAL A 12 -5.44 14.05 -7.26
N ALA A 13 -5.33 14.13 -8.60
CA ALA A 13 -4.08 13.85 -9.32
C ALA A 13 -2.87 14.55 -8.66
N GLY A 14 -1.81 13.79 -8.35
CA GLY A 14 -0.66 14.22 -7.53
C GLY A 14 -0.83 14.09 -6.01
N GLY A 15 -1.85 13.36 -5.55
CA GLY A 15 -2.19 13.24 -4.13
C GLY A 15 -1.59 12.03 -3.42
N THR A 16 -1.46 12.16 -2.09
CA THR A 16 -1.09 11.07 -1.18
C THR A 16 -2.32 10.29 -0.73
N TYR A 17 -2.31 8.98 -0.91
CA TYR A 17 -3.28 8.03 -0.36
C TYR A 17 -2.69 7.30 0.86
N ARG A 18 -3.54 6.98 1.84
CA ARG A 18 -3.11 6.30 3.07
C ARG A 18 -4.04 5.15 3.39
N ALA A 19 -3.46 4.00 3.72
CA ALA A 19 -4.17 2.80 4.15
C ALA A 19 -3.37 2.09 5.25
N ASP A 20 -3.91 0.99 5.74
CA ASP A 20 -3.25 0.12 6.72
C ASP A 20 -3.33 -1.33 6.23
N TRP A 21 -2.17 -1.98 6.04
CA TRP A 21 -2.16 -3.34 5.52
C TRP A 21 -2.66 -4.36 6.54
N THR A 22 -2.72 -4.03 7.84
CA THR A 22 -3.24 -4.94 8.88
C THR A 22 -4.74 -5.18 8.76
N GLU A 23 -5.43 -4.43 7.90
CA GLU A 23 -6.82 -4.72 7.47
C GLU A 23 -6.91 -5.89 6.47
N PHE A 24 -5.78 -6.37 5.97
CA PHE A 24 -5.65 -7.45 5.00
C PHE A 24 -4.86 -8.64 5.58
N GLU A 25 -4.95 -9.80 4.91
CA GLU A 25 -4.22 -11.00 5.35
C GLU A 25 -2.70 -10.88 5.17
N GLN A 26 -2.24 -10.08 4.20
CA GLN A 26 -0.83 -9.96 3.83
C GLN A 26 -0.47 -8.52 3.43
N PRO A 27 0.71 -8.01 3.81
CA PRO A 27 1.21 -6.71 3.38
C PRO A 27 1.18 -6.49 1.86
N SER A 28 1.59 -7.49 1.08
CA SER A 28 1.59 -7.48 -0.39
C SER A 28 0.19 -7.24 -0.96
N THR A 29 -0.83 -7.89 -0.39
CA THR A 29 -2.24 -7.67 -0.76
C THR A 29 -2.69 -6.25 -0.43
N GLY A 30 -2.37 -5.77 0.78
CA GLY A 30 -2.71 -4.41 1.20
C GLY A 30 -2.11 -3.34 0.28
N VAL A 31 -0.85 -3.53 -0.16
CA VAL A 31 -0.20 -2.63 -1.11
C VAL A 31 -0.93 -2.59 -2.45
N VAL A 32 -1.27 -3.75 -3.03
CA VAL A 32 -1.97 -3.81 -4.32
C VAL A 32 -3.32 -3.10 -4.23
N VAL A 33 -4.09 -3.36 -3.18
CA VAL A 33 -5.40 -2.71 -2.97
C VAL A 33 -5.23 -1.20 -2.77
N ALA A 34 -4.26 -0.76 -1.96
CA ALA A 34 -4.03 0.66 -1.72
C ALA A 34 -3.64 1.43 -2.99
N VAL A 35 -2.79 0.86 -3.85
CA VAL A 35 -2.43 1.49 -5.13
C VAL A 35 -3.61 1.47 -6.11
N ALA A 36 -4.42 0.42 -6.10
CA ALA A 36 -5.62 0.33 -6.92
C ALA A 36 -6.61 1.45 -6.55
N GLU A 37 -6.88 1.63 -5.26
CA GLU A 37 -7.75 2.70 -4.75
C GLU A 37 -7.17 4.09 -5.00
N ALA A 38 -5.86 4.28 -4.78
CA ALA A 38 -5.20 5.56 -5.05
C ALA A 38 -5.29 5.96 -6.53
N THR A 39 -5.25 4.99 -7.45
CA THR A 39 -5.27 5.21 -8.90
C THR A 39 -6.66 5.06 -9.53
N ASP A 40 -7.70 4.84 -8.74
CA ASP A 40 -9.08 4.56 -9.20
C ASP A 40 -9.14 3.43 -10.22
N ARG A 41 -8.42 2.33 -9.93
CA ARG A 41 -8.37 1.13 -10.77
C ARG A 41 -8.77 -0.11 -9.99
N GLU A 42 -9.11 -1.15 -10.73
CA GLU A 42 -9.24 -2.49 -10.16
C GLU A 42 -7.85 -3.08 -9.90
N PRO A 43 -7.65 -3.88 -8.82
CA PRO A 43 -6.37 -4.52 -8.51
C PRO A 43 -5.78 -5.32 -9.69
N GLU A 44 -6.62 -5.99 -10.46
CA GLU A 44 -6.24 -6.82 -11.61
C GLU A 44 -5.79 -6.00 -12.83
N ALA A 45 -6.12 -4.70 -12.85
CA ALA A 45 -5.71 -3.77 -13.89
C ALA A 45 -4.33 -3.13 -13.61
N LEU A 46 -3.75 -3.37 -12.41
CA LEU A 46 -2.40 -2.94 -12.08
C LEU A 46 -1.35 -3.88 -12.70
N PRO A 47 -0.11 -3.39 -12.90
CA PRO A 47 1.03 -4.27 -13.17
C PRO A 47 1.18 -5.34 -12.08
N VAL A 48 1.82 -6.47 -12.39
CA VAL A 48 2.07 -7.51 -11.39
C VAL A 48 3.05 -6.98 -10.34
N LEU A 49 2.70 -7.05 -9.05
CA LEU A 49 3.55 -6.55 -7.96
C LEU A 49 4.97 -7.12 -8.03
N ASN A 50 5.07 -8.41 -8.37
CA ASN A 50 6.33 -9.15 -8.48
C ASN A 50 7.31 -8.65 -9.55
N ASP A 51 6.83 -7.82 -10.48
CA ASP A 51 7.70 -7.14 -11.45
C ASP A 51 8.48 -5.96 -10.82
N TYR A 52 8.05 -5.51 -9.64
CA TYR A 52 8.60 -4.35 -8.93
C TYR A 52 9.21 -4.72 -7.57
N VAL A 53 8.56 -5.62 -6.83
CA VAL A 53 9.03 -6.14 -5.55
C VAL A 53 8.57 -7.57 -5.37
N ASP A 54 9.41 -8.45 -4.82
CA ASP A 54 9.03 -9.81 -4.50
C ASP A 54 7.98 -9.80 -3.37
N GLY A 55 6.76 -10.27 -3.68
CA GLY A 55 5.62 -10.21 -2.76
C GLY A 55 5.81 -11.09 -1.52
N ASP A 56 6.34 -12.31 -1.70
CA ASP A 56 6.58 -13.24 -0.60
C ASP A 56 7.69 -12.73 0.33
N ALA A 57 8.74 -12.13 -0.24
CA ALA A 57 9.82 -11.51 0.53
C ALA A 57 9.33 -10.25 1.27
N LEU A 58 8.46 -9.44 0.66
CA LEU A 58 7.84 -8.29 1.30
C LEU A 58 6.99 -8.72 2.50
N ASP A 59 6.15 -9.75 2.32
CA ASP A 59 5.31 -10.29 3.38
C ASP A 59 6.15 -10.84 4.53
N THR A 60 7.18 -11.62 4.22
CA THR A 60 8.11 -12.16 5.22
C THR A 60 8.80 -11.04 5.99
N LEU A 61 9.34 -10.04 5.29
CA LEU A 61 10.07 -8.94 5.90
C LEU A 61 9.19 -8.15 6.87
N LEU A 62 7.97 -7.80 6.47
CA LEU A 62 7.09 -6.93 7.25
C LEU A 62 6.36 -7.66 8.38
N THR A 63 6.14 -8.97 8.26
CA THR A 63 5.46 -9.75 9.30
C THR A 63 6.43 -10.39 10.31
N GLU A 64 7.64 -10.73 9.90
CA GLU A 64 8.63 -11.37 10.78
C GLU A 64 9.61 -10.37 11.46
N SER A 65 9.62 -9.10 11.04
CA SER A 65 10.47 -8.04 11.62
C SER A 65 9.64 -6.89 12.23
N PRO A 66 8.95 -7.13 13.37
CA PRO A 66 8.07 -6.12 13.97
C PRO A 66 8.85 -4.88 14.43
N GLY A 67 8.34 -3.68 14.09
CA GLY A 67 8.76 -2.39 14.64
C GLY A 67 9.93 -1.67 13.96
N ASP A 68 10.69 -2.33 13.09
CA ASP A 68 11.92 -1.73 12.50
C ASP A 68 11.97 -1.73 10.97
N ALA A 69 11.07 -2.46 10.29
CA ALA A 69 11.11 -2.57 8.83
C ALA A 69 10.17 -1.57 8.14
N GLU A 70 10.71 -0.81 7.20
CA GLU A 70 9.98 0.00 6.25
C GLU A 70 10.56 -0.26 4.85
N VAL A 71 9.69 -0.46 3.87
CA VAL A 71 10.07 -0.67 2.47
C VAL A 71 9.44 0.44 1.64
N SER A 72 10.25 1.04 0.76
CA SER A 72 9.75 2.00 -0.23
C SER A 72 10.25 1.64 -1.62
N PHE A 73 9.34 1.66 -2.58
CA PHE A 73 9.58 1.27 -3.97
C PHE A 73 8.55 1.93 -4.88
N THR A 74 8.85 1.96 -6.17
CA THR A 74 7.89 2.39 -7.19
C THR A 74 7.03 1.22 -7.59
N TYR A 75 5.72 1.43 -7.74
CA TYR A 75 4.80 0.45 -8.27
C TYR A 75 3.84 1.15 -9.25
N GLY A 76 3.98 0.84 -10.53
CA GLY A 76 3.25 1.54 -11.59
C GLY A 76 3.57 3.03 -11.62
N GLU A 77 2.55 3.86 -11.41
CA GLU A 77 2.62 5.34 -11.42
C GLU A 77 2.64 5.96 -10.02
N ALA A 78 3.05 5.19 -9.01
CA ALA A 78 3.12 5.64 -7.63
C ALA A 78 4.42 5.24 -6.93
N THR A 79 4.80 6.02 -5.92
CA THR A 79 5.74 5.60 -4.88
C THR A 79 4.95 5.00 -3.74
N VAL A 80 5.27 3.77 -3.36
CA VAL A 80 4.70 3.09 -2.20
C VAL A 80 5.71 3.12 -1.07
N ARG A 81 5.21 3.35 0.14
CA ARG A 81 5.93 3.17 1.40
C ARG A 81 5.06 2.34 2.31
N VAL A 82 5.60 1.24 2.82
CA VAL A 82 4.88 0.31 3.69
C VAL A 82 5.75 -0.02 4.90
N SER A 83 5.16 0.05 6.10
CA SER A 83 5.82 -0.20 7.38
C SER A 83 5.34 -1.51 7.99
N ALA A 84 6.21 -2.22 8.71
CA ALA A 84 5.87 -3.41 9.49
C ALA A 84 4.79 -3.16 10.55
N ASP A 85 4.55 -1.90 10.94
CA ASP A 85 3.51 -1.54 11.91
C ASP A 85 2.12 -1.40 11.28
N GLY A 86 1.97 -1.57 9.96
CA GLY A 86 0.68 -1.47 9.26
C GLY A 86 0.57 -0.35 8.22
N PRO A 87 1.04 0.88 8.47
CA PRO A 87 0.78 1.98 7.55
C PRO A 87 1.31 1.76 6.13
N ILE A 88 0.45 2.05 5.15
CA ILE A 88 0.80 2.21 3.74
C ILE A 88 0.59 3.68 3.36
N VAL A 89 1.57 4.26 2.68
CA VAL A 89 1.49 5.56 2.03
C VAL A 89 1.77 5.39 0.55
N VAL A 90 0.86 5.89 -0.29
CA VAL A 90 0.99 5.87 -1.75
C VAL A 90 1.00 7.31 -2.25
N ASP A 91 2.11 7.72 -2.85
CA ASP A 91 2.26 9.04 -3.47
C ASP A 91 2.20 8.88 -5.00
N LEU A 92 1.17 9.45 -5.63
CA LEU A 92 1.02 9.43 -7.08
C LEU A 92 2.05 10.36 -7.74
N PHE A 93 2.55 9.98 -8.91
CA PHE A 93 3.35 10.90 -9.73
C PHE A 93 2.48 12.05 -10.25
N ASP A 94 3.11 13.21 -10.45
CA ASP A 94 2.51 14.40 -11.09
C ASP A 94 2.28 14.22 -12.60
#